data_AF-A0A960T672-F1
#
_entry.id   AF-A0A960T672-F1
#
_cell.length_a   1.000
_cell.length_b   1.000
_cell.length_c   1.000
_cell.angle_alpha   90.00
_cell.angle_beta   90.00
_cell.angle_gamma   90.00
#
_symmetry.space_group_name_H-M   'P 1'
#
loop_
_entity.id
_entity.type
_entity.pdbx_description
1 polymer ?
#
loop_
_entity_poly.entity_id
_entity_poly.type
_entity_poly.pdbx_seq_one_letter_code
_entity_poly.pdbx_strand_id
1 'polypeptide(L)'
;MSQSLFRPQQSLTPYVIEDTGRGERSMDIFSRLLKDRIVFIGTDINDQIANVVVAQLLFLKMEDPKKDIHLYINSPGGYISAGLAIYDTMQYLGVSINTYCIGQAASFGALLLAAGTSGKRYALPNSRMMIHQPHGGVGGQVS
;
A
#
# COMPACT_ATOMS: atom_id res chain seq x y z
N MET A 1 5.61 -10.26 -40.82
CA MET A 1 4.89 -10.66 -39.59
C MET A 1 5.95 -10.92 -38.51
N SER A 2 6.29 -9.90 -37.73
CA SER A 2 7.21 -10.04 -36.58
C SER A 2 6.35 -10.27 -35.34
N GLN A 3 6.37 -11.49 -34.82
CA GLN A 3 5.74 -11.79 -33.53
C GLN A 3 6.63 -11.15 -32.45
N SER A 4 6.14 -10.08 -31.84
CA SER A 4 6.74 -9.51 -30.63
C SER A 4 6.67 -10.56 -29.54
N LEU A 5 7.83 -11.08 -29.14
CA LEU A 5 7.99 -11.90 -27.95
C LEU A 5 7.45 -11.11 -26.76
N PHE A 6 6.31 -11.54 -26.23
CA PHE A 6 5.85 -11.15 -24.90
C PHE A 6 6.95 -11.57 -23.92
N ARG A 7 7.82 -10.63 -23.53
CA ARG A 7 8.66 -10.81 -22.35
C ARG A 7 7.73 -10.65 -21.16
N PRO A 8 7.46 -11.71 -20.36
CA PRO A 8 6.85 -11.49 -19.06
C PRO A 8 7.76 -10.52 -18.32
N GLN A 9 7.22 -9.39 -17.89
CA GLN A 9 7.94 -8.38 -17.16
C GLN A 9 8.43 -9.03 -15.86
N GLN A 10 9.66 -9.55 -15.87
CA GLN A 10 10.33 -10.00 -14.66
C GLN A 10 10.27 -8.82 -13.70
N SER A 11 9.55 -8.98 -12.60
CA SER A 11 9.51 -7.98 -11.55
C SER A 11 10.95 -7.70 -11.16
N LEU A 12 11.44 -6.49 -11.43
CA LEU A 12 12.80 -6.02 -11.12
C LEU A 12 12.97 -5.79 -9.61
N THR A 13 12.32 -6.58 -8.77
CA THR A 13 12.41 -6.46 -7.32
C THR A 13 13.74 -7.07 -6.88
N PRO A 14 14.69 -6.26 -6.38
CA PRO A 14 15.97 -6.77 -5.92
C PRO A 14 15.78 -7.66 -4.69
N TYR A 15 16.67 -8.64 -4.55
CA TYR A 15 16.74 -9.51 -3.39
C TYR A 15 17.84 -9.05 -2.44
N VAL A 16 17.61 -9.28 -1.15
CA VAL A 16 18.53 -9.00 -0.05
C VAL A 16 18.84 -10.31 0.66
N ILE A 17 20.12 -10.50 1.00
CA ILE A 17 20.60 -11.62 1.80
C ILE A 17 20.82 -11.09 3.23
N GLU A 18 20.14 -11.70 4.19
CA GLU A 18 20.27 -11.36 5.61
C GLU A 18 20.93 -12.54 6.35
N ASP A 19 22.07 -12.30 6.99
CA ASP A 19 22.70 -13.27 7.88
C ASP A 19 22.01 -13.22 9.24
N THR A 20 21.33 -14.30 9.59
CA THR A 20 20.55 -14.40 10.83
C THR A 20 21.32 -15.07 11.98
N GLY A 21 22.64 -15.28 11.83
CA GLY A 21 23.46 -16.02 12.79
C GLY A 21 23.16 -17.53 12.88
N ARG A 22 22.03 -17.97 12.31
CA ARG A 22 21.65 -19.37 12.05
C ARG A 22 21.75 -19.73 10.56
N GLY A 23 22.29 -18.83 9.74
CA GLY A 23 22.43 -18.96 8.29
C GLY A 23 21.87 -17.76 7.52
N GLU A 24 22.07 -17.79 6.21
CA GLU A 24 21.62 -16.78 5.27
C GLU A 24 20.16 -17.01 4.87
N ARG A 25 19.35 -15.94 4.87
CA ARG A 25 18.02 -15.92 4.28
C ARG A 25 17.96 -14.90 3.16
N SER A 26 17.56 -15.35 1.97
CA SER A 26 17.28 -14.49 0.83
C SER A 26 15.78 -14.15 0.79
N MET A 27 15.46 -12.87 0.64
CA MET A 27 14.09 -12.37 0.45
C MET A 27 14.11 -11.11 -0.42
N ASP A 28 12.99 -10.79 -1.06
CA ASP A 28 12.89 -9.53 -1.81
C ASP A 28 12.90 -8.31 -0.88
N ILE A 29 13.24 -7.14 -1.41
CA ILE A 29 13.37 -5.91 -0.62
C ILE A 29 12.08 -5.54 0.13
N PHE A 30 10.89 -5.79 -0.44
CA PHE A 30 9.63 -5.48 0.24
C PHE A 30 9.35 -6.46 1.37
N SER A 31 9.63 -7.75 1.17
CA SER A 31 9.58 -8.75 2.25
C SER A 31 10.52 -8.39 3.39
N ARG A 32 11.72 -7.87 3.10
CA ARG A 32 12.64 -7.40 4.14
C ARG A 32 12.09 -6.20 4.90
N LEU A 33 11.51 -5.23 4.21
CA LEU A 33 10.89 -4.05 4.82
C LEU A 33 9.63 -4.40 5.64
N LEU A 34 8.88 -5.42 5.23
CA LEU A 34 7.71 -5.90 5.99
C LEU A 34 8.12 -6.43 7.37
N LYS A 35 9.31 -7.04 7.52
CA LYS A 35 9.84 -7.43 8.84
C LYS A 35 10.08 -6.22 9.76
N ASP A 36 10.36 -5.05 9.19
CA ASP A 36 10.46 -3.78 9.91
C ASP A 36 9.09 -3.05 9.97
N ARG A 37 8.00 -3.76 9.65
CA ARG A 37 6.61 -3.30 9.71
C ARG A 37 6.31 -2.15 8.76
N ILE A 38 7.03 -2.10 7.63
CA ILE A 38 6.86 -1.13 6.57
C ILE A 38 6.02 -1.74 5.43
N VAL A 39 4.94 -1.05 5.06
CA VAL A 39 4.01 -1.42 3.98
C VAL A 39 3.96 -0.28 2.95
N PHE A 40 3.93 -0.62 1.66
CA PHE A 40 3.86 0.34 0.56
C PHE A 40 2.54 0.25 -0.20
N ILE A 41 1.96 1.42 -0.47
CA ILE A 41 0.94 1.64 -1.51
C ILE A 41 1.60 2.52 -2.56
N GLY A 42 2.24 1.88 -3.55
CA GLY A 42 3.05 2.56 -4.58
C GLY A 42 2.40 2.64 -5.97
N THR A 43 1.15 2.17 -6.09
CA THR A 43 0.41 2.04 -7.36
C THR A 43 -1.01 2.58 -7.21
N ASP A 44 -1.80 2.49 -8.27
CA ASP A 44 -3.25 2.62 -8.22
C ASP A 44 -3.86 1.63 -7.22
N ILE A 45 -4.90 2.08 -6.52
CA ILE A 45 -5.62 1.26 -5.54
C ILE A 45 -6.71 0.48 -6.28
N ASN A 46 -6.47 -0.82 -6.47
CA ASN A 46 -7.43 -1.77 -7.00
C ASN A 46 -7.60 -2.94 -6.02
N ASP A 47 -8.50 -3.88 -6.32
CA ASP A 47 -8.84 -4.98 -5.40
C ASP A 47 -7.63 -5.87 -5.07
N GLN A 48 -6.71 -6.09 -6.02
CA GLN A 48 -5.51 -6.89 -5.77
C GLN A 48 -4.57 -6.19 -4.79
N ILE A 49 -4.32 -4.89 -5.00
CA ILE A 49 -3.48 -4.08 -4.11
C ILE A 49 -4.10 -3.98 -2.72
N ALA A 50 -5.41 -3.73 -2.64
CA ALA A 50 -6.12 -3.67 -1.37
C ALA A 50 -6.03 -4.99 -0.59
N ASN A 51 -6.24 -6.13 -1.25
CA ASN A 51 -6.13 -7.44 -0.61
C ASN A 51 -4.72 -7.71 -0.05
N VAL A 52 -3.68 -7.35 -0.79
CA VAL A 52 -2.28 -7.51 -0.32
C VAL A 52 -2.02 -6.61 0.89
N VAL A 53 -2.43 -5.35 0.84
CA VAL A 53 -2.24 -4.40 1.95
C VAL A 53 -3.02 -4.87 3.19
N VAL A 54 -4.27 -5.26 3.05
CA VAL A 54 -5.09 -5.79 4.15
C VAL A 54 -4.44 -7.02 4.77
N ALA A 55 -3.97 -7.96 3.95
CA ALA A 55 -3.27 -9.15 4.44
C ALA A 55 -1.99 -8.79 5.21
N GLN A 56 -1.19 -7.83 4.72
CA GLN A 56 0.00 -7.35 5.41
C GLN A 56 -0.33 -6.68 6.75
N LEU A 57 -1.36 -5.83 6.80
CA LEU A 57 -1.78 -5.16 8.04
C LEU A 57 -2.26 -6.18 9.10
N LEU A 58 -3.06 -7.17 8.69
CA LEU A 58 -3.50 -8.27 9.57
C LEU A 58 -2.31 -9.10 10.07
N PHE A 59 -1.38 -9.45 9.17
CA PHE A 59 -0.17 -10.18 9.52
C PHE A 59 0.66 -9.43 10.58
N LEU A 60 0.91 -8.14 10.37
CA LEU A 60 1.68 -7.31 11.31
C LEU A 60 0.99 -7.16 12.67
N LYS A 61 -0.35 -7.08 12.69
CA LYS A 61 -1.12 -7.11 13.94
C LYS A 61 -0.91 -8.41 14.71
N MET A 62 -0.96 -9.55 14.01
CA MET A 62 -0.79 -10.87 14.62
C MET A 62 0.64 -11.10 15.13
N GLU A 63 1.63 -10.55 14.42
CA GLU A 63 3.05 -10.67 14.80
C GLU A 63 3.37 -9.92 16.10
N ASP A 64 2.97 -8.64 16.19
CA ASP A 64 3.13 -7.84 17.40
C ASP A 64 2.09 -6.70 17.44
N PRO A 65 1.03 -6.81 18.26
CA PRO A 65 -0.03 -5.80 18.33
C PRO A 65 0.39 -4.53 19.08
N LYS A 66 1.56 -4.50 19.72
CA LYS A 66 2.06 -3.34 20.48
C LYS A 66 2.92 -2.42 19.64
N LYS A 67 3.42 -2.89 18.49
CA LYS A 67 4.28 -2.13 17.60
C LYS A 67 3.49 -1.45 16.49
N ASP A 68 3.85 -0.20 16.26
CA ASP A 68 3.35 0.61 15.16
C ASP A 68 3.58 -0.06 13.79
N ILE A 69 2.73 0.29 12.83
CA ILE A 69 2.89 -0.04 11.41
C ILE A 69 3.21 1.25 10.66
N HIS A 70 4.08 1.17 9.66
CA HIS A 70 4.48 2.31 8.82
C HIS A 70 3.97 2.12 7.39
N LEU A 71 2.97 2.90 7.00
CA LEU A 71 2.33 2.86 5.69
C LEU A 71 2.83 4.00 4.80
N TYR A 72 3.60 3.67 3.78
CA TYR A 72 4.12 4.62 2.80
C TYR A 72 3.19 4.69 1.58
N ILE A 73 2.77 5.88 1.21
CA ILE A 73 1.76 6.13 0.19
C ILE A 73 2.37 7.00 -0.93
N ASN A 74 2.44 6.42 -2.11
CA ASN A 74 2.71 7.07 -3.39
C ASN A 74 1.65 6.60 -4.41
N SER A 75 0.44 7.16 -4.34
CA SER A 75 -0.70 6.65 -5.09
C SER A 75 -1.54 7.76 -5.72
N PRO A 76 -1.95 7.60 -6.99
CA PRO A 76 -2.91 8.49 -7.63
C PRO A 76 -4.37 8.26 -7.13
N GLY A 77 -4.60 7.29 -6.25
CA GLY A 77 -5.93 6.83 -5.85
C GLY A 77 -6.36 5.59 -6.63
N GLY A 78 -7.68 5.36 -6.71
CA GLY A 78 -8.23 4.20 -7.41
C GLY A 78 -9.66 3.89 -7.02
N TYR A 79 -10.01 2.61 -6.97
CA TYR A 79 -11.36 2.15 -6.65
C TYR A 79 -11.72 2.45 -5.20
N ILE A 80 -12.89 3.04 -5.02
CA ILE A 80 -13.43 3.44 -3.71
C ILE A 80 -13.61 2.23 -2.80
N SER A 81 -14.20 1.14 -3.32
CA SER A 81 -14.42 -0.09 -2.56
C SER A 81 -13.11 -0.71 -2.07
N ALA A 82 -12.11 -0.80 -2.95
CA ALA A 82 -10.78 -1.30 -2.61
C ALA A 82 -10.12 -0.42 -1.53
N GLY A 83 -10.21 0.90 -1.70
CA GLY A 83 -9.70 1.85 -0.72
C GLY A 83 -10.40 1.76 0.65
N LEU A 84 -11.73 1.57 0.66
CA LEU A 84 -12.51 1.39 1.89
C LEU A 84 -12.10 0.12 2.64
N ALA A 85 -11.78 -0.97 1.93
CA ALA A 85 -11.29 -2.20 2.58
C ALA A 85 -9.99 -1.95 3.37
N ILE A 86 -9.06 -1.16 2.80
CA ILE A 86 -7.83 -0.75 3.49
C ILE A 86 -8.18 0.15 4.68
N TYR A 87 -9.01 1.18 4.44
CA TYR A 87 -9.41 2.14 5.47
C TYR A 87 -10.07 1.46 6.67
N ASP A 88 -11.08 0.63 6.47
CA ASP A 88 -11.80 -0.06 7.54
C ASP A 88 -10.85 -1.00 8.31
N THR A 89 -9.93 -1.66 7.60
CA THR A 89 -8.89 -2.49 8.25
C THR A 89 -7.98 -1.63 9.13
N MET A 90 -7.52 -0.47 8.65
CA MET A 90 -6.70 0.45 9.45
C MET A 90 -7.39 0.84 10.76
N GLN A 91 -8.70 1.11 10.72
CA GLN A 91 -9.49 1.47 11.89
C GLN A 91 -9.77 0.27 12.80
N TYR A 92 -10.01 -0.90 12.23
CA TYR A 92 -10.38 -2.13 12.94
C TYR A 92 -9.24 -2.69 13.81
N LEU A 93 -7.99 -2.60 13.35
CA LEU A 93 -6.87 -3.30 13.98
C LEU A 93 -6.53 -2.84 15.41
N GLY A 94 -6.90 -1.61 15.77
CA GLY A 94 -6.57 -1.02 17.06
C GLY A 94 -5.05 -0.91 17.31
N VAL A 95 -4.26 -0.80 16.23
CA VAL A 95 -2.80 -0.57 16.26
C VAL A 95 -2.53 0.82 15.69
N SER A 96 -1.49 1.50 16.18
CA SER A 96 -1.05 2.76 15.59
C SER A 96 -0.51 2.53 14.17
N ILE A 97 -1.06 3.26 13.20
CA ILE A 97 -0.61 3.24 11.80
C ILE A 97 -0.08 4.62 11.47
N ASN A 98 1.22 4.70 11.23
CA ASN A 98 1.92 5.90 10.78
C ASN A 98 1.77 5.97 9.26
N THR A 99 1.32 7.10 8.73
CA THR A 99 1.17 7.28 7.28
C THR A 99 2.16 8.30 6.75
N TYR A 100 2.76 8.00 5.59
CA TYR A 100 3.79 8.85 4.98
C TYR A 100 3.44 9.09 3.52
N CYS A 101 3.20 10.35 3.15
CA CYS A 101 3.09 10.72 1.75
C CYS A 101 4.49 10.91 1.14
N ILE A 102 4.82 10.05 0.17
CA ILE A 102 6.06 10.08 -0.58
C ILE A 102 5.76 10.28 -2.07
N GLY A 103 5.96 11.50 -2.58
CA GLY A 103 5.61 11.84 -3.96
C GLY A 103 4.16 12.32 -4.06
N GLN A 104 3.18 11.42 -4.15
CA GLN A 104 1.77 11.83 -4.22
C GLN A 104 0.83 10.98 -3.36
N ALA A 105 -0.20 11.64 -2.82
CA ALA A 105 -1.38 11.01 -2.26
C ALA A 105 -2.60 11.72 -2.83
N ALA A 106 -3.15 11.19 -3.92
CA ALA A 106 -4.31 11.78 -4.59
C ALA A 106 -5.56 10.93 -4.36
N SER A 107 -6.73 11.57 -4.37
CA SER A 107 -8.03 10.91 -4.25
C SER A 107 -8.10 9.99 -3.02
N PHE A 108 -8.39 8.70 -3.22
CA PHE A 108 -8.41 7.72 -2.14
C PHE A 108 -7.03 7.52 -1.46
N GLY A 109 -5.92 7.77 -2.14
CA GLY A 109 -4.59 7.81 -1.52
C GLY A 109 -4.48 8.94 -0.48
N ALA A 110 -5.08 10.11 -0.74
CA ALA A 110 -5.14 11.22 0.22
C ALA A 110 -6.01 10.88 1.44
N LEU A 111 -7.12 10.15 1.21
CA LEU A 111 -7.99 9.67 2.28
C LEU A 111 -7.25 8.69 3.20
N LEU A 112 -6.54 7.70 2.64
CA LEU A 112 -5.75 6.75 3.43
C LEU A 112 -4.61 7.43 4.18
N LEU A 113 -3.96 8.43 3.58
CA LEU A 113 -2.98 9.27 4.28
C LEU A 113 -3.61 9.94 5.51
N ALA A 114 -4.79 10.53 5.36
CA ALA A 114 -5.51 11.21 6.44
C ALA A 114 -6.05 10.24 7.52
N ALA A 115 -6.28 8.98 7.16
CA ALA A 115 -6.76 7.91 8.03
C ALA A 115 -5.71 7.35 9.00
N GLY A 116 -4.44 7.71 8.81
CA GLY A 116 -3.38 7.36 9.77
C GLY A 116 -3.71 7.85 11.19
N THR A 117 -3.06 7.25 12.19
CA THR A 117 -3.26 7.61 13.60
C THR A 117 -3.01 9.10 13.84
N SER A 118 -3.87 9.73 14.64
CA SER A 118 -3.75 11.15 14.98
C SER A 118 -2.35 11.47 15.52
N GLY A 119 -1.73 12.56 15.02
CA GLY A 119 -0.36 12.94 15.34
C GLY A 119 0.75 12.12 14.64
N LYS A 120 0.40 11.09 13.85
CA LYS A 120 1.34 10.19 13.15
C LYS A 120 1.12 10.17 11.63
N ARG A 121 0.74 11.31 11.06
CA ARG A 121 0.49 11.49 9.62
C ARG A 121 1.51 12.48 9.07
N TYR A 122 2.34 12.02 8.14
CA TYR A 122 3.52 12.74 7.69
C TYR A 122 3.53 12.89 6.17
N ALA A 123 4.28 13.89 5.71
CA ALA A 123 4.54 14.09 4.30
C ALA A 123 5.96 14.61 4.10
N LEU A 124 6.60 14.16 3.03
CA LEU A 124 7.88 14.75 2.62
C LEU A 124 7.67 16.16 2.04
N PRO A 125 8.70 17.02 2.07
CA PRO A 125 8.55 18.44 1.71
C PRO A 125 8.03 18.72 0.29
N ASN A 126 8.27 17.81 -0.65
CA ASN A 126 7.87 17.95 -2.06
C ASN A 126 6.65 17.09 -2.42
N SER A 127 6.05 16.41 -1.45
CA SER A 127 4.89 15.57 -1.67
C SER A 127 3.65 16.40 -1.99
N ARG A 128 2.76 15.85 -2.82
CA ARG A 128 1.50 16.51 -3.22
C ARG A 128 0.31 15.72 -2.73
N MET A 129 -0.63 16.40 -2.08
CA MET A 129 -1.95 15.86 -1.80
C MET A 129 -2.97 16.50 -2.73
N MET A 130 -3.87 15.68 -3.26
CA MET A 130 -4.97 16.17 -4.11
C MET A 130 -6.25 15.47 -3.68
N ILE A 131 -7.27 16.24 -3.34
CA ILE A 131 -8.60 15.73 -3.01
C ILE A 131 -9.58 16.16 -4.10
N HIS A 132 -10.49 15.26 -4.46
CA HIS A 132 -11.57 15.54 -5.38
C HIS A 132 -12.75 14.63 -5.07
N GLN A 133 -13.94 15.01 -5.53
CA GLN A 133 -15.14 14.19 -5.39
C GLN A 133 -15.02 12.86 -6.17
N PRO A 134 -15.66 11.76 -5.74
CA PRO A 134 -15.69 10.51 -6.50
C PRO A 134 -16.16 10.70 -7.94
N HIS A 135 -15.62 9.89 -8.86
CA HIS A 135 -16.09 9.81 -10.24
C HIS A 135 -16.49 8.37 -10.56
N GLY A 136 -17.59 8.20 -11.30
CA GLY A 136 -18.09 6.91 -11.73
C GLY A 136 -19.08 7.07 -12.88
N GLY A 137 -19.38 5.97 -13.56
CA GLY A 137 -20.34 5.93 -14.65
C GLY A 137 -21.04 4.58 -14.68
N VAL A 138 -22.32 4.57 -15.04
CA VAL A 138 -23.11 3.36 -15.27
C VAL A 138 -23.55 3.38 -16.72
N GLY A 139 -23.30 2.29 -17.46
CA GLY A 139 -23.71 2.12 -18.84
C GLY A 139 -24.56 0.86 -18.98
N GLY A 140 -25.63 0.94 -19.78
CA GLY A 140 -26.50 -0.18 -20.07
C GLY A 140 -27.36 0.11 -21.29
N GLN A 141 -27.80 -0.93 -21.99
CA GLN A 141 -28.73 -0.81 -23.10
C GLN A 141 -30.15 -0.64 -22.54
N VAL A 142 -30.81 0.45 -22.92
CA VAL A 142 -32.24 0.64 -22.66
C VAL A 142 -32.99 -0.06 -23.80
N SER A 143 -33.89 -0.99 -23.47
CA SER A 143 -34.76 -1.70 -24.42
C SER A 143 -36.21 -1.34 -24.18
#